data_AF-A0A7W9BHR1-F1
#
_entry.id   AF-A0A7W9BHR1-F1
#
_cell.length_a   1.000
_cell.length_b   1.000
_cell.length_c   1.000
_cell.angle_alpha   90.00
_cell.angle_beta   90.00
_cell.angle_gamma   90.00
#
_symmetry.space_group_name_H-M   'P 1'
#
loop_
_entity.id
_entity.type
_entity.pdbx_description
1 polymer ?
#
loop_
_entity_poly.entity_id
_entity_poly.type
_entity_poly.pdbx_seq_one_letter_code
_entity_poly.pdbx_strand_id
1 'polypeptide(L)'
;MTKTLPAVFLILLTAACTGSGNPDRLTSDRNGNVVTGVVGANWADNELDVTCNPGETLTNVSVQRDASGTGPFSGICAAAL
;
A
#
# COMPACT_ATOMS: atom_id res chain seq x y z
N MET A 1 30.40 -44.82 -14.83
CA MET A 1 30.38 -43.37 -14.52
C MET A 1 29.41 -42.68 -15.48
N THR A 2 28.17 -42.49 -15.06
CA THR A 2 27.14 -41.62 -15.68
C THR A 2 25.90 -41.75 -14.76
N LYS A 3 25.50 -40.68 -14.05
CA LYS A 3 24.40 -39.75 -14.43
C LYS A 3 23.03 -40.46 -14.34
N THR A 4 22.01 -40.03 -13.60
CA THR A 4 21.59 -38.70 -13.14
C THR A 4 20.40 -38.91 -12.18
N LEU A 5 20.31 -38.18 -11.07
CA LEU A 5 19.05 -38.06 -10.31
C LEU A 5 18.08 -37.17 -11.10
N PRO A 6 16.78 -37.52 -11.22
CA PRO A 6 15.76 -36.51 -11.42
C PRO A 6 15.29 -36.04 -10.05
N ALA A 7 15.85 -34.93 -9.59
CA ALA A 7 15.22 -34.10 -8.59
C ALA A 7 13.89 -33.61 -9.18
N VAL A 8 12.78 -34.22 -8.76
CA VAL A 8 11.44 -33.71 -9.03
C VAL A 8 11.28 -32.47 -8.15
N PHE A 9 11.84 -31.37 -8.64
CA PHE A 9 11.65 -30.04 -8.10
C PHE A 9 10.25 -29.59 -8.57
N LEU A 10 9.23 -30.05 -7.86
CA LEU A 10 7.86 -29.60 -8.06
C LEU A 10 7.80 -28.16 -7.56
N ILE A 11 8.03 -27.22 -8.48
CA ILE A 11 7.89 -25.79 -8.25
C ILE A 11 6.41 -25.56 -7.92
N LEU A 12 6.13 -25.38 -6.63
CA LEU A 12 4.94 -24.70 -6.15
C LEU A 12 4.97 -23.30 -6.77
N LEU A 13 4.35 -23.15 -7.94
CA LEU A 13 3.86 -21.85 -8.38
C LEU A 13 2.77 -21.44 -7.39
N THR A 14 3.19 -20.92 -6.24
CA THR A 14 2.40 -19.91 -5.55
C THR A 14 2.36 -18.75 -6.52
N ALA A 15 1.36 -18.76 -7.40
CA ALA A 15 0.86 -17.56 -8.00
C ALA A 15 0.55 -16.63 -6.83
N ALA A 16 1.53 -15.81 -6.46
CA ALA A 16 1.27 -14.58 -5.78
C ALA A 16 0.26 -13.90 -6.70
N CYS A 17 -1.01 -13.98 -6.32
CA CYS A 17 -2.05 -13.15 -6.86
C CYS A 17 -1.66 -11.73 -6.41
N THR A 18 -0.65 -11.16 -7.08
CA THR A 18 -0.34 -9.75 -7.03
C THR A 18 -1.52 -9.13 -7.74
N GLY A 19 -2.53 -8.82 -6.92
CA GLY A 19 -3.84 -8.36 -7.35
C GLY A 19 -3.69 -7.42 -8.51
N SER A 20 -4.35 -7.80 -9.61
CA SER A 20 -4.64 -6.97 -10.77
C SER A 20 -4.58 -5.50 -10.39
N GLY A 21 -3.64 -4.78 -11.00
CA GLY A 21 -3.39 -3.37 -10.73
C GLY A 21 -4.68 -2.58 -10.84
N ASN A 22 -5.31 -2.34 -9.69
CA ASN A 22 -6.38 -1.37 -9.59
C ASN A 22 -5.65 -0.03 -9.54
N PRO A 23 -5.78 0.84 -10.56
CA PRO A 23 -5.14 2.16 -10.57
C PRO A 23 -5.66 3.05 -9.43
N ASP A 24 -6.64 2.58 -8.66
CA ASP A 24 -7.29 3.25 -7.53
C ASP A 24 -6.95 2.58 -6.19
N ARG A 25 -6.04 1.60 -6.17
CA ARG A 25 -5.67 0.92 -4.93
C ARG A 25 -4.94 1.88 -4.01
N LEU A 26 -5.63 2.30 -2.95
CA LEU A 26 -4.96 2.92 -1.82
C LEU A 26 -4.15 1.87 -1.08
N THR A 27 -2.87 2.17 -0.88
CA THR A 27 -2.06 1.43 0.09
C THR A 27 -1.63 2.41 1.15
N SER A 28 -1.86 2.07 2.41
CA SER A 28 -1.45 2.86 3.57
C SER A 28 -0.62 1.97 4.50
N ASP A 29 0.46 2.53 5.00
CA ASP A 29 1.33 1.96 6.00
C ASP A 29 1.47 2.96 7.15
N ARG A 30 1.41 2.45 8.37
CA ARG A 30 1.50 3.27 9.58
C ARG A 30 2.74 2.90 10.37
N ASN A 31 3.59 3.91 10.59
CA ASN A 31 4.76 3.81 11.44
C ASN A 31 4.64 4.79 12.62
N GLY A 32 4.20 4.28 13.77
CA GLY A 32 3.91 5.09 14.95
C GLY A 32 2.77 6.07 14.68
N ASN A 33 3.08 7.37 14.69
CA ASN A 33 2.10 8.44 14.44
C ASN A 33 2.05 8.88 12.98
N VAL A 34 3.00 8.45 12.16
CA VAL A 34 3.05 8.82 10.74
C VAL A 34 2.35 7.75 9.93
N VAL A 35 1.47 8.18 9.03
CA VAL A 35 0.86 7.33 8.02
C VAL A 35 1.39 7.75 6.67
N THR A 36 1.83 6.80 5.86
CA THR A 36 2.27 7.05 4.50
C THR A 36 1.61 6.06 3.58
N GLY A 37 1.56 6.37 2.29
CA GLY A 37 1.01 5.44 1.34
C GLY A 37 1.08 5.93 -0.08
N VAL A 38 0.45 5.20 -0.98
CA VAL A 38 0.36 5.55 -2.40
C VAL A 38 -1.11 5.64 -2.76
N VAL A 39 -1.49 6.77 -3.36
CA VAL A 39 -2.81 7.00 -3.93
C VAL A 39 -2.79 6.77 -5.43
N GLY A 40 -3.91 6.28 -5.92
CA GLY A 40 -4.16 5.99 -7.32
C GLY A 40 -4.60 7.20 -8.16
N ALA A 41 -4.59 7.03 -9.48
CA ALA A 41 -4.94 8.06 -10.46
C ALA A 41 -6.35 8.63 -10.29
N ASN A 42 -7.34 7.79 -9.99
CA ASN A 42 -8.73 8.22 -9.82
C ASN A 42 -9.16 8.27 -8.36
N TRP A 43 -8.22 8.27 -7.43
CA TRP A 43 -8.50 8.36 -6.01
C TRP A 43 -9.09 9.74 -5.62
N ALA A 44 -10.23 9.72 -4.94
CA ALA A 44 -10.89 10.90 -4.38
C ALA A 44 -10.54 11.13 -2.90
N ASP A 45 -10.44 12.38 -2.44
CA ASP A 45 -9.94 12.71 -1.10
C ASP A 45 -10.72 12.05 0.06
N ASN A 46 -12.00 11.73 -0.16
CA ASN A 46 -12.87 11.03 0.78
C ASN A 46 -12.67 9.50 0.81
N GLU A 47 -11.87 8.95 -0.10
CA GLU A 47 -11.53 7.52 -0.15
C GLU A 47 -10.23 7.21 0.60
N LEU A 48 -9.62 8.19 1.30
CA LEU A 48 -8.48 7.93 2.17
C LEU A 48 -8.95 7.13 3.39
N ASP A 49 -8.99 5.81 3.26
CA ASP A 49 -9.26 4.92 4.39
C ASP A 49 -7.99 4.74 5.23
N VAL A 50 -7.69 5.75 6.05
CA VAL A 50 -6.58 5.74 7.01
C VAL A 50 -7.15 5.60 8.41
N THR A 51 -6.92 4.44 9.00
CA THR A 51 -7.33 4.15 10.38
C THR A 51 -6.26 4.65 11.37
N CYS A 52 -6.56 5.73 12.09
CA CYS A 52 -5.81 6.15 13.28
C CYS A 52 -6.33 5.43 14.55
N ASN A 53 -5.60 5.51 15.67
CA ASN A 53 -6.08 4.91 16.92
C ASN A 53 -7.33 5.66 17.42
N PRO A 54 -8.16 5.02 18.26
CA PRO A 54 -9.25 5.70 18.95
C PRO A 54 -8.74 6.95 19.70
N GLY A 55 -9.35 8.11 19.44
CA GLY A 55 -8.94 9.39 20.01
C GLY A 55 -7.86 10.14 19.23
N GLU A 56 -7.39 9.59 18.11
CA GLU A 56 -6.53 10.28 17.15
C GLU A 56 -7.31 10.71 15.91
N THR A 57 -6.92 11.84 15.33
CA THR A 57 -7.36 12.32 14.02
C THR A 57 -6.19 12.41 13.07
N LEU A 58 -6.45 12.14 11.78
CA LEU A 58 -5.45 12.33 10.74
C LEU A 58 -5.30 13.82 10.46
N THR A 59 -4.08 14.32 10.61
CA THR A 59 -3.71 15.72 10.43
C THR A 59 -2.50 15.82 9.50
N ASN A 60 -2.16 17.01 9.03
CA ASN A 60 -0.96 17.26 8.21
C ASN A 60 -0.90 16.34 6.97
N VAL A 61 -2.06 16.06 6.36
CA VAL A 61 -2.13 15.24 5.16
C VAL A 61 -1.53 16.01 3.99
N SER A 62 -0.50 15.42 3.40
CA SER A 62 0.15 15.88 2.19
C SER A 62 0.04 14.79 1.14
N VAL A 63 -0.47 15.14 -0.03
CA VAL A 63 -0.58 14.24 -1.17
C VAL A 63 0.24 14.85 -2.30
N GLN A 64 1.22 14.10 -2.81
CA GLN A 64 1.94 14.50 -4.01
C GLN A 64 1.49 13.62 -5.16
N ARG A 65 0.76 14.21 -6.10
CA ARG A 65 0.28 13.52 -7.31
C ARG A 65 1.16 13.91 -8.49
N ASP A 66 1.49 12.93 -9.31
CA ASP A 66 2.15 13.13 -10.59
C ASP A 66 1.15 13.51 -11.69
N ALA A 67 1.65 13.69 -12.93
CA ALA A 67 0.83 14.02 -14.09
C ALA A 67 -0.22 12.93 -14.45
N SER A 68 -0.07 11.72 -13.91
CA SER A 68 -0.99 10.59 -14.08
C SER A 68 -1.99 10.50 -12.93
N GLY A 69 -1.97 11.45 -11.97
CA GLY A 69 -2.85 11.46 -10.80
C GLY A 69 -2.45 10.50 -9.68
N THR A 70 -1.36 9.75 -9.86
CA THR A 70 -0.84 8.77 -8.89
C THR A 70 0.25 9.41 -8.05
N GLY A 71 0.42 8.99 -6.80
CA GLY A 71 1.63 9.36 -6.07
C GLY A 71 1.58 9.15 -4.57
N PRO A 72 2.67 9.47 -3.87
CA PRO A 72 2.75 9.24 -2.43
C PRO A 72 1.88 10.22 -1.66
N PHE A 73 1.28 9.73 -0.57
CA PHE A 73 0.71 10.56 0.46
C PHE A 73 1.37 10.29 1.80
N SER A 74 1.31 11.30 2.68
CA SER A 74 1.74 11.22 4.06
C SER A 74 0.78 12.00 4.94
N GLY A 75 0.54 11.54 6.16
CA GLY A 75 -0.21 12.25 7.19
C GLY A 75 0.27 11.86 8.57
N ILE A 76 -0.27 12.53 9.59
CA ILE A 76 0.08 12.30 10.98
C ILE A 76 -1.20 12.02 11.76
N CYS A 77 -1.32 10.82 12.32
CA CYS A 77 -2.30 10.51 13.36
C CYS A 77 -1.84 11.19 14.65
N ALA A 78 -2.57 12.23 15.06
CA ALA A 78 -2.32 12.96 16.30
C ALA A 78 -3.57 12.90 17.18
N ALA A 79 -3.41 13.01 18.49
CA ALA A 79 -4.56 13.09 19.40
C ALA A 79 -5.49 14.23 18.97
N ALA A 80 -6.79 13.94 18.90
CA ALA A 80 -7.81 14.95 18.67
C ALA A 80 -7.84 15.89 19.88
N LEU A 81 -7.24 17.07 19.71
CA LEU A 81 -7.20 18.14 20.72
C LEU A 81 -8.57 18.83 20.85
#